data_AF-A0A914XFD3-F1
#
_entry.id   AF-A0A914XFD3-F1
#
_cell.length_a   1.000
_cell.length_b   1.000
_cell.length_c   1.000
_cell.angle_alpha   90.00
_cell.angle_beta   90.00
_cell.angle_gamma   90.00
#
_symmetry.space_group_name_H-M   'P 1'
#
loop_
_entity.id
_entity.type
_entity.pdbx_description
1 polymer ?
#
loop_
_entity_poly.entity_id
_entity_poly.type
_entity_poly.pdbx_seq_one_letter_code
_entity_poly.pdbx_strand_id
1 'polypeptide(L)'
;MLPQCLDRTGAFAQVVAKFKETNGNVYCRLDYQRNLELYFLWLLSLVVFFSSVKMIRILRFNRRIGTLAATLKNAAGEMIGFAFVFGATSTAFNCALYIVLFSKVEEYRTYLSLMETTFSAMLGKFSFDTVVQASTFAGIIFVTYMCMTTILLLNLFIMVLMAVFEEVHADALKQTNDYEVMDHLYKKVPLGCCQTSRKQRSLGFNSVWTLQTAPHHADWSDQYP
;
A
#
# COMPACT_ATOMS: atom_id res chain seq x y z
N MET A 1 35.59 2.67 21.69
CA MET A 1 36.97 3.13 21.52
C MET A 1 37.05 3.93 20.23
N LEU A 2 36.98 5.25 20.33
CA LEU A 2 37.12 6.21 19.25
C LEU A 2 38.09 7.26 19.81
N PRO A 3 39.35 7.25 19.36
CA PRO A 3 39.94 8.54 19.02
C PRO A 3 40.95 8.39 17.87
N GLN A 4 40.70 9.09 16.75
CA GLN A 4 41.74 9.63 15.87
C GLN A 4 41.05 10.50 14.82
N CYS A 5 40.59 11.67 15.26
CA CYS A 5 40.35 12.77 14.36
C CYS A 5 41.49 13.78 14.55
N LEU A 6 42.03 14.23 13.42
CA LEU A 6 43.05 15.28 13.22
C LEU A 6 44.54 14.91 13.31
N ASP A 7 45.06 14.30 12.24
CA ASP A 7 46.04 15.01 11.37
C ASP A 7 45.89 14.54 9.91
N ARG A 8 44.80 15.01 9.28
CA ARG A 8 44.44 14.66 7.88
C ARG A 8 45.48 15.18 6.88
N THR A 9 46.17 16.27 7.24
CA THR A 9 47.20 16.93 6.44
C THR A 9 48.54 16.20 6.50
N GLY A 10 48.97 15.76 7.68
CA GLY A 10 50.23 15.04 7.85
C GLY A 10 50.22 13.65 7.22
N ALA A 11 49.17 12.86 7.42
CA ALA A 11 49.06 11.52 6.85
C ALA A 11 48.98 11.54 5.31
N PHE A 12 48.23 12.49 4.73
CA PHE A 12 48.15 12.65 3.28
C PHE A 12 49.47 13.13 2.68
N ALA A 13 50.15 14.10 3.32
CA ALA A 13 51.45 14.58 2.89
C ALA A 13 52.51 13.45 2.84
N GLN A 14 52.48 12.52 3.80
CA GLN A 14 53.38 11.36 3.82
C GLN A 14 53.08 10.36 2.69
N VAL A 15 51.80 10.13 2.36
CA VAL A 15 51.42 9.26 1.24
C VAL A 15 51.83 9.89 -0.10
N VAL A 16 51.64 11.21 -0.25
CA VAL A 16 52.06 11.95 -1.45
C VAL A 16 53.59 11.97 -1.59
N ALA A 17 54.32 12.13 -0.50
CA ALA A 17 55.78 12.06 -0.50
C ALA A 17 56.29 10.67 -0.93
N LYS A 18 55.75 9.59 -0.34
CA LYS A 18 56.10 8.21 -0.73
C LYS A 18 55.76 7.90 -2.19
N PHE A 19 54.64 8.45 -2.69
CA PHE A 19 54.25 8.30 -4.09
C PHE A 19 55.24 8.97 -5.05
N LYS A 20 55.74 10.16 -4.68
CA LYS A 20 56.75 10.91 -5.43
C LYS A 20 58.11 10.21 -5.44
N GLU A 21 58.53 9.66 -4.31
CA GLU A 21 59.80 8.92 -4.19
C GLU A 21 59.82 7.62 -5.01
N THR A 22 58.67 6.97 -5.18
CA THR A 22 58.57 5.67 -5.85
C THR A 22 58.10 5.80 -7.32
N ASN A 23 58.17 7.01 -7.91
CA ASN A 23 57.68 7.30 -9.27
C ASN A 23 56.28 6.74 -9.57
N GLY A 24 55.38 6.79 -8.57
CA GLY A 24 54.00 6.36 -8.70
C GLY A 24 53.73 4.85 -8.54
N ASN A 25 54.73 4.04 -8.18
CA ASN A 25 54.56 2.59 -8.00
C ASN A 25 54.13 2.17 -6.58
N VAL A 26 53.68 3.12 -5.73
CA VAL A 26 53.18 2.83 -4.39
C VAL A 26 51.68 2.53 -4.44
N TYR A 27 51.30 1.37 -3.94
CA TYR A 27 49.89 1.02 -3.73
C TYR A 27 49.31 1.80 -2.53
N CYS A 28 48.29 2.62 -2.79
CA CYS A 28 47.51 3.30 -1.76
C CYS A 28 46.25 2.48 -1.43
N ARG A 29 46.09 2.08 -0.15
CA ARG A 29 44.91 1.34 0.30
C ARG A 29 43.73 2.28 0.51
N LEU A 30 42.76 2.24 -0.41
CA LEU A 30 41.53 3.05 -0.36
C LEU A 30 40.30 2.25 0.13
N ASP A 31 40.49 1.05 0.65
CA ASP A 31 39.38 0.16 1.05
C ASP A 31 38.48 0.80 2.12
N TYR A 32 39.07 1.53 3.06
CA TYR A 32 38.33 2.27 4.08
C TYR A 32 37.46 3.38 3.47
N GLN A 33 38.02 4.16 2.54
CA GLN A 33 37.31 5.22 1.84
C GLN A 33 36.15 4.65 1.01
N ARG A 34 36.41 3.57 0.27
CA ARG A 34 35.39 2.84 -0.50
C ARG A 34 34.25 2.36 0.38
N ASN A 35 34.54 1.76 1.52
CA ASN A 35 33.52 1.26 2.45
C ASN A 35 32.69 2.41 3.03
N LEU A 36 33.31 3.53 3.40
CA LEU A 36 32.59 4.72 3.84
C LEU A 36 31.65 5.28 2.76
N GLU A 37 32.10 5.35 1.52
CA GLU A 37 31.27 5.78 0.39
C GLU A 37 30.10 4.83 0.14
N LEU A 38 30.32 3.51 0.23
CA LEU A 38 29.25 2.51 0.12
C LEU A 38 28.19 2.68 1.21
N TYR A 39 28.60 2.85 2.48
CA TYR A 39 27.66 3.10 3.57
C TYR A 39 26.91 4.43 3.38
N PHE A 40 27.60 5.48 2.93
CA PHE A 40 26.98 6.78 2.65
C PHE A 40 25.92 6.66 1.55
N LEU A 41 26.20 5.94 0.46
CA LEU A 41 25.25 5.72 -0.63
C LEU A 41 24.03 4.90 -0.18
N TRP A 42 24.21 3.90 0.68
CA TRP A 42 23.10 3.15 1.27
C TRP A 42 22.20 4.04 2.13
N LEU A 43 22.81 4.87 3.00
CA LEU A 43 22.06 5.82 3.82
C LEU A 43 21.34 6.88 2.96
N LEU A 44 22.01 7.39 1.93
CA LEU A 44 21.42 8.36 1.00
C LEU A 44 20.23 7.74 0.26
N SER A 45 20.36 6.50 -0.22
CA SER A 45 19.27 5.76 -0.86
C SER A 45 18.07 5.60 0.09
N LEU A 46 18.31 5.27 1.36
CA LEU A 46 17.25 5.19 2.38
C LEU A 46 16.57 6.54 2.59
N VAL A 47 17.33 7.63 2.70
CA VAL A 47 16.76 8.98 2.87
C VAL A 47 15.91 9.37 1.66
N VAL A 48 16.39 9.11 0.45
CA VAL A 48 15.64 9.38 -0.79
C VAL A 48 14.37 8.53 -0.83
N PHE A 49 14.44 7.25 -0.48
CA PHE A 49 13.28 6.37 -0.41
C PHE A 49 12.22 6.88 0.57
N PHE A 50 12.60 7.22 1.80
CA PHE A 50 11.67 7.78 2.78
C PHE A 50 11.10 9.15 2.35
N SER A 51 11.91 9.97 1.67
CA SER A 51 11.45 11.23 1.07
C SER A 51 10.38 10.99 -0.01
N SER A 52 10.59 10.00 -0.89
CA SER A 52 9.61 9.59 -1.90
C SER A 52 8.32 9.07 -1.26
N VAL A 53 8.40 8.25 -0.22
CA VAL A 53 7.21 7.79 0.53
C VAL A 53 6.47 8.97 1.17
N LYS A 54 7.19 9.94 1.73
CA LYS A 54 6.59 11.17 2.29
C LYS A 54 5.88 11.99 1.20
N MET A 55 6.46 12.05 -0.01
CA MET A 55 5.83 12.70 -1.17
C MET A 55 4.48 12.06 -1.53
N ILE A 56 4.40 10.72 -1.56
CA ILE A 56 3.15 10.00 -1.82
C ILE A 56 2.08 10.32 -0.77
N ARG A 57 2.46 10.52 0.50
CA ARG A 57 1.51 10.92 1.55
C ARG A 57 0.93 12.31 1.34
N ILE A 58 1.68 13.25 0.76
CA ILE A 58 1.20 14.59 0.44
C ILE A 58 0.12 14.53 -0.66
N LEU A 59 0.21 13.57 -1.60
CA LEU A 59 -0.76 13.40 -2.68
C LEU A 59 -2.13 12.85 -2.24
N ARG A 60 -2.30 12.47 -0.97
CA ARG A 60 -3.59 12.02 -0.40
C ARG A 60 -4.67 13.12 -0.34
N PHE A 61 -4.37 14.37 -0.70
CA PHE A 61 -5.37 15.42 -0.86
C PHE A 61 -6.40 15.10 -1.96
N ASN A 62 -6.07 14.21 -2.90
CA ASN A 62 -7.05 13.70 -3.86
C ASN A 62 -7.95 12.64 -3.20
N ARG A 63 -9.27 12.87 -3.20
CA ARG A 63 -10.29 11.95 -2.67
C ARG A 63 -10.09 10.51 -3.16
N ARG A 64 -9.74 10.30 -4.44
CA ARG A 64 -9.48 8.96 -5.00
C ARG A 64 -8.31 8.25 -4.31
N ILE A 65 -7.20 8.96 -4.09
CA ILE A 65 -6.00 8.44 -3.43
C ILE A 65 -6.25 8.28 -1.92
N GLY A 66 -7.05 9.18 -1.33
CA GLY A 66 -7.49 9.10 0.06
C GLY A 66 -8.30 7.85 0.37
N THR A 67 -9.30 7.51 -0.46
CA THR A 67 -10.12 6.30 -0.31
C THR A 67 -9.29 5.03 -0.46
N LEU A 68 -8.38 4.96 -1.45
CA LEU A 68 -7.46 3.82 -1.60
C LEU A 68 -6.51 3.65 -0.40
N ALA A 69 -6.09 4.76 0.23
CA ALA A 69 -5.27 4.71 1.43
C ALA A 69 -6.08 4.28 2.66
N ALA A 70 -7.37 4.62 2.73
CA ALA A 70 -8.27 4.20 3.80
C ALA A 70 -8.63 2.71 3.71
N THR A 71 -8.96 2.21 2.52
CA THR A 71 -9.20 0.78 2.26
C THR A 71 -8.00 -0.07 2.66
N LEU A 72 -6.80 0.29 2.19
CA LEU A 72 -5.57 -0.42 2.53
C LEU A 72 -5.28 -0.38 4.03
N LYS A 73 -5.59 0.75 4.71
CA LYS A 73 -5.42 0.85 6.17
C LYS A 73 -6.40 -0.04 6.92
N ASN A 74 -7.65 -0.12 6.46
CA ASN A 74 -8.67 -0.97 7.06
C ASN A 74 -8.33 -2.45 6.86
N ALA A 75 -7.96 -2.83 5.64
CA ALA A 75 -7.54 -4.19 5.29
C ALA A 75 -6.19 -4.61 5.90
N ALA A 76 -5.32 -3.65 6.27
CA ALA A 76 -3.96 -3.91 6.75
C ALA A 76 -3.91 -4.91 7.90
N GLY A 77 -4.87 -4.85 8.83
CA GLY A 77 -4.93 -5.78 9.96
C GLY A 77 -5.09 -7.23 9.51
N GLU A 78 -6.03 -7.48 8.58
CA GLU A 78 -6.26 -8.80 8.01
C GLU A 78 -5.11 -9.24 7.10
N MET A 79 -4.53 -8.31 6.33
CA MET A 79 -3.36 -8.59 5.48
C MET A 79 -2.17 -9.10 6.29
N ILE A 80 -1.92 -8.54 7.47
CA ILE A 80 -0.81 -8.95 8.33
C ILE A 80 -1.05 -10.37 8.86
N GLY A 81 -2.29 -10.71 9.25
CA GLY A 81 -2.66 -12.06 9.63
C GLY A 81 -2.43 -13.07 8.51
N PHE A 82 -2.84 -12.72 7.29
CA PHE A 82 -2.59 -13.56 6.11
C PHE A 82 -1.09 -13.68 5.80
N ALA A 83 -0.33 -12.59 5.90
CA ALA A 83 1.10 -12.57 5.66
C ALA A 83 1.86 -13.49 6.64
N PHE A 84 1.38 -13.63 7.88
CA PHE A 84 1.94 -14.58 8.84
C PHE A 84 1.74 -16.04 8.38
N VAL A 85 0.53 -16.40 7.93
CA VAL A 85 0.24 -17.74 7.40
C VAL A 85 1.05 -18.03 6.14
N PHE A 86 1.17 -17.05 5.25
CA PHE A 86 2.01 -17.11 4.06
C PHE A 86 3.47 -17.33 4.44
N GLY A 87 4.03 -16.52 5.34
CA GLY A 87 5.41 -16.62 5.78
C GLY A 87 5.72 -17.95 6.45
N ALA A 88 4.83 -18.45 7.31
CA ALA A 88 4.99 -19.75 7.97
C ALA A 88 4.97 -20.91 6.96
N THR A 89 4.02 -20.90 6.03
CA THR A 89 3.91 -21.94 4.98
C THR A 89 5.11 -21.91 4.05
N SER A 90 5.48 -20.74 3.54
CA SER A 90 6.66 -20.55 2.69
C SER A 90 7.94 -20.97 3.41
N THR A 91 8.09 -20.65 4.70
CA THR A 91 9.25 -21.06 5.48
C THR A 91 9.32 -22.59 5.63
N ALA A 92 8.20 -23.26 5.89
CA ALA A 92 8.17 -24.72 5.99
C ALA A 92 8.64 -25.42 4.70
N PHE A 93 8.13 -24.97 3.55
CA PHE A 93 8.56 -25.49 2.24
C PHE A 93 10.02 -25.16 1.93
N ASN A 94 10.46 -23.94 2.22
CA ASN A 94 11.86 -23.54 2.06
C ASN A 94 12.78 -24.40 2.93
N CYS A 95 12.46 -24.68 4.19
CA CYS A 95 13.25 -25.56 5.03
C CYS A 95 13.37 -26.98 4.44
N ALA A 96 12.28 -27.53 3.90
CA ALA A 96 12.30 -28.84 3.24
C ALA A 96 13.19 -28.83 1.98
N LEU A 97 13.07 -27.81 1.13
CA LEU A 97 13.92 -27.64 -0.05
C LEU A 97 15.38 -27.42 0.33
N TYR A 98 15.66 -26.64 1.37
CA TYR A 98 17.01 -26.39 1.86
C TYR A 98 17.72 -27.70 2.18
N ILE A 99 17.11 -28.55 3.00
CA ILE A 99 17.71 -29.82 3.44
C ILE A 99 18.02 -30.73 2.25
N VAL A 100 17.16 -30.76 1.23
CA VAL A 100 17.31 -31.66 0.08
C VAL A 100 18.29 -31.10 -0.97
N LEU A 101 18.36 -29.77 -1.16
CA LEU A 101 19.14 -29.15 -2.24
C LEU A 101 20.44 -28.45 -1.79
N PHE A 102 20.70 -28.22 -0.49
CA PHE A 102 21.81 -27.35 -0.06
C PHE A 102 23.19 -27.79 -0.60
N SER A 103 23.40 -29.10 -0.77
CA SER A 103 24.66 -29.66 -1.26
C SER A 103 24.70 -29.90 -2.77
N LYS A 104 23.55 -29.77 -3.46
CA LYS A 104 23.39 -30.13 -4.86
C LYS A 104 23.32 -28.95 -5.80
N VAL A 105 22.76 -27.82 -5.34
CA VAL A 105 22.53 -26.63 -6.17
C VAL A 105 23.04 -25.40 -5.44
N GLU A 106 23.86 -24.60 -6.12
CA GLU A 106 24.53 -23.43 -5.54
C GLU A 106 23.53 -22.38 -5.04
N GLU A 107 22.45 -22.15 -5.79
CA GLU A 107 21.36 -21.23 -5.45
C GLU A 107 20.67 -21.56 -4.12
N TYR A 108 20.77 -22.82 -3.66
CA TYR A 108 20.11 -23.34 -2.46
C TYR A 108 21.07 -23.50 -1.28
N ARG A 109 22.33 -23.06 -1.41
CA ARG A 109 23.40 -23.32 -0.43
C ARG A 109 23.22 -22.55 0.88
N THR A 110 22.73 -21.32 0.80
CA THR A 110 22.40 -20.50 1.97
C THR A 110 20.91 -20.27 2.05
N TYR A 111 20.39 -20.16 3.27
CA TYR A 111 18.96 -19.94 3.49
C TYR A 111 18.47 -18.62 2.86
N LEU A 112 19.31 -17.57 2.85
CA LEU A 112 18.96 -16.29 2.22
C LEU A 112 18.89 -16.42 0.69
N SER A 113 19.88 -17.05 0.07
CA SER A 113 19.88 -17.31 -1.38
C SER A 113 18.69 -18.18 -1.79
N LEU A 114 18.39 -19.21 -1.00
CA LEU A 114 17.20 -20.04 -1.19
C LEU A 114 15.91 -19.21 -1.19
N MET A 115 15.75 -18.29 -0.22
CA MET A 115 14.59 -17.42 -0.15
C MET A 115 14.49 -16.53 -1.39
N GLU A 116 15.61 -15.92 -1.81
CA GLU A 116 15.65 -15.12 -3.04
C GLU A 116 15.24 -15.93 -4.27
N THR A 117 15.72 -17.17 -4.38
CA THR A 117 15.37 -18.08 -5.46
C THR A 117 13.90 -18.47 -5.42
N THR A 118 13.35 -18.85 -4.26
CA THR A 118 11.93 -19.25 -4.15
C THR A 118 10.96 -18.09 -4.30
N PHE A 119 11.34 -16.87 -3.90
CA PHE A 119 10.58 -15.64 -4.19
C PHE A 119 10.67 -15.25 -5.67
N SER A 120 11.84 -15.35 -6.30
CA SER A 120 11.97 -15.12 -7.74
C SER A 120 11.16 -16.13 -8.55
N ALA A 121 11.14 -17.36 -8.07
CA ALA A 121 10.39 -18.45 -8.65
C ALA A 121 8.87 -18.24 -8.55
N MET A 122 8.39 -17.68 -7.44
CA MET A 122 7.01 -17.22 -7.25
C MET A 122 6.62 -16.08 -8.21
N LEU A 123 7.57 -15.25 -8.63
CA LEU A 123 7.38 -14.23 -9.68
C LEU A 123 7.43 -14.81 -11.10
N GLY A 124 7.58 -16.13 -11.25
CA GLY A 124 7.64 -16.84 -12.53
C GLY A 124 9.06 -17.01 -13.09
N LYS A 125 10.11 -16.61 -12.35
CA LYS A 125 11.51 -16.83 -12.75
C LYS A 125 12.07 -18.04 -12.01
N PHE A 126 11.90 -19.23 -12.60
CA PHE A 126 12.42 -20.46 -12.00
C PHE A 126 13.09 -21.38 -13.02
N SER A 127 14.12 -22.08 -12.55
CA SER A 127 14.79 -23.15 -13.29
C SER A 127 14.36 -24.50 -12.73
N PHE A 128 13.26 -25.05 -13.28
CA PHE A 128 12.76 -26.35 -12.81
C PHE A 128 13.70 -27.50 -13.16
N ASP A 129 14.38 -27.41 -14.31
CA ASP A 129 15.31 -28.44 -14.78
C ASP A 129 16.44 -28.72 -13.78
N THR A 130 16.99 -27.66 -13.16
CA THR A 130 18.10 -27.80 -12.19
C THR A 130 17.65 -28.51 -10.91
N VAL A 131 16.42 -28.24 -10.46
CA VAL A 131 15.82 -28.85 -9.27
C VAL A 131 15.53 -30.34 -9.51
N VAL A 132 14.96 -30.69 -10.66
CA VAL A 132 14.61 -32.09 -11.00
C VAL A 132 15.87 -32.93 -11.23
N GLN A 133 16.89 -32.37 -11.89
CA GLN A 133 18.19 -33.05 -12.07
C GLN A 133 18.87 -33.36 -10.73
N ALA A 134 18.69 -32.50 -9.72
CA ALA A 134 19.24 -32.74 -8.38
C ALA A 134 18.46 -33.83 -7.61
N SER A 135 17.13 -33.80 -7.68
CA SER A 135 16.27 -34.85 -7.12
C SER A 135 14.84 -34.74 -7.64
N THR A 136 14.27 -35.85 -8.08
CA THR A 136 12.83 -35.92 -8.43
C THR A 136 11.92 -35.57 -7.25
N PHE A 137 12.31 -35.95 -6.02
CA PHE A 137 11.55 -35.63 -4.81
C PHE A 137 11.54 -34.13 -4.51
N ALA A 138 12.67 -33.44 -4.69
CA ALA A 138 12.75 -31.98 -4.63
C ALA A 138 11.82 -31.32 -5.66
N GLY A 139 11.76 -31.87 -6.88
CA GLY A 139 10.85 -31.38 -7.92
C GLY A 139 9.38 -31.41 -7.49
N ILE A 140 8.93 -32.47 -6.83
CA ILE A 140 7.54 -32.58 -6.32
C ILE A 140 7.28 -31.53 -5.23
N ILE A 141 8.22 -31.35 -4.30
CA ILE A 141 8.12 -30.31 -3.25
C ILE A 141 8.07 -28.91 -3.89
N PHE A 142 8.86 -28.68 -4.94
CA PHE A 142 8.91 -27.41 -5.64
C PHE A 142 7.60 -27.10 -6.38
N VAL A 143 7.02 -28.08 -7.08
CA VAL A 143 5.71 -27.91 -7.77
C VAL A 143 4.59 -27.67 -6.76
N THR A 144 4.56 -28.45 -5.67
CA THR A 144 3.56 -28.25 -4.61
C THR A 144 3.71 -26.90 -3.92
N TYR A 145 4.93 -26.44 -3.67
CA TYR A 145 5.21 -25.08 -3.20
C TYR A 145 4.65 -24.03 -4.18
N MET A 146 4.88 -24.17 -5.49
CA MET A 146 4.37 -23.22 -6.49
C MET A 146 2.85 -23.15 -6.52
N CYS A 147 2.18 -24.30 -6.53
CA CYS A 147 0.71 -24.35 -6.52
C CYS A 147 0.15 -23.74 -5.23
N MET A 148 0.66 -24.15 -4.07
CA MET A 148 0.18 -23.65 -2.78
C MET A 148 0.42 -22.15 -2.62
N THR A 149 1.61 -21.67 -2.96
CA THR A 149 1.98 -20.24 -2.87
C THR A 149 1.13 -19.38 -3.81
N THR A 150 0.81 -19.88 -5.01
CA THR A 150 -0.08 -19.18 -5.95
C THR A 150 -1.50 -19.09 -5.42
N ILE A 151 -2.06 -20.18 -4.86
CA ILE A 151 -3.39 -20.17 -4.24
C ILE A 151 -3.42 -19.21 -3.04
N LEU A 152 -2.39 -19.22 -2.21
CA LEU A 152 -2.25 -18.28 -1.11
C LEU A 152 -2.21 -16.83 -1.61
N LEU A 153 -1.41 -16.52 -2.63
CA LEU A 153 -1.40 -15.18 -3.22
C LEU A 153 -2.77 -14.73 -3.76
N LEU A 154 -3.49 -15.65 -4.42
CA LEU A 154 -4.83 -15.36 -4.91
C LEU A 154 -5.78 -15.04 -3.74
N ASN A 155 -5.69 -15.78 -2.64
CA ASN A 155 -6.48 -15.51 -1.45
C ASN A 155 -6.14 -14.15 -0.80
N LEU A 156 -4.86 -13.75 -0.82
CA LEU A 156 -4.47 -12.40 -0.42
C LEU A 156 -5.12 -11.34 -1.31
N PHE A 157 -5.07 -11.54 -2.63
CA PHE A 157 -5.66 -10.61 -3.59
C PHE A 157 -7.18 -10.48 -3.40
N ILE A 158 -7.88 -11.60 -3.21
CA ILE A 158 -9.32 -11.61 -2.93
C ILE A 158 -9.61 -10.82 -1.65
N MET A 159 -8.85 -11.03 -0.57
CA MET A 159 -9.03 -10.28 0.67
C MET A 159 -8.86 -8.76 0.46
N VAL A 160 -7.87 -8.32 -0.32
CA VAL A 160 -7.73 -6.89 -0.66
C VAL A 160 -8.94 -6.38 -1.45
N LEU A 161 -9.40 -7.15 -2.44
CA LEU A 161 -10.57 -6.77 -3.26
C LEU A 161 -11.82 -6.62 -2.39
N MET A 162 -12.07 -7.57 -1.50
CA MET A 162 -13.23 -7.53 -0.61
C MET A 162 -13.21 -6.28 0.29
N ALA A 163 -12.03 -5.92 0.82
CA ALA A 163 -11.90 -4.71 1.62
C ALA A 163 -12.13 -3.42 0.82
N VAL A 164 -11.77 -3.39 -0.47
CA VAL A 164 -12.08 -2.26 -1.35
C VAL A 164 -13.59 -2.18 -1.62
N PHE A 165 -14.24 -3.32 -1.87
CA PHE A 165 -15.69 -3.36 -2.07
C PHE A 165 -16.46 -2.89 -0.83
N GLU A 166 -16.03 -3.30 0.37
CA GLU A 166 -16.65 -2.89 1.62
C GLU A 166 -16.58 -1.37 1.84
N GLU A 167 -15.41 -0.76 1.62
CA GLU A 167 -15.27 0.70 1.76
C GLU A 167 -16.11 1.45 0.73
N VAL A 168 -16.13 1.02 -0.53
CA VAL A 168 -16.92 1.67 -1.59
C VAL A 168 -18.42 1.60 -1.26
N HIS A 169 -18.88 0.48 -0.72
CA HIS A 169 -20.27 0.31 -0.29
C HIS A 169 -20.59 1.19 0.94
N ALA A 170 -19.67 1.26 1.91
CA ALA A 170 -19.82 2.14 3.08
C ALA A 170 -19.83 3.64 2.72
N ASP A 171 -19.02 4.05 1.73
CA ASP A 171 -19.01 5.43 1.22
C ASP A 171 -20.33 5.77 0.50
N ALA A 172 -20.89 4.84 -0.30
CA ALA A 172 -22.19 5.01 -0.95
C ALA A 172 -23.34 5.19 0.06
N LEU A 173 -23.29 4.43 1.17
CA LEU A 173 -24.23 4.55 2.30
C LEU A 173 -24.09 5.87 3.07
N LYS A 174 -22.89 6.48 3.12
CA LYS A 174 -22.70 7.79 3.76
C LYS A 174 -23.22 8.96 2.92
N GLN A 175 -23.16 8.85 1.59
CA GLN A 175 -23.60 9.94 0.72
C GLN A 175 -25.10 10.22 0.84
N THR A 176 -25.95 9.24 1.14
CA THR A 176 -27.40 9.48 1.34
C THR A 176 -27.70 10.38 2.54
N ASN A 177 -26.88 10.36 3.58
CA ASN A 177 -27.06 11.18 4.79
C ASN A 177 -26.52 12.62 4.61
N ASP A 178 -25.44 12.81 3.84
CA ASP A 178 -24.92 14.15 3.52
C ASP A 178 -25.89 14.98 2.64
N TYR A 179 -26.73 14.32 1.82
CA TYR A 179 -27.82 15.01 1.10
C TYR A 179 -28.89 15.55 2.06
N GLU A 180 -29.19 14.87 3.18
CA GLU A 180 -30.14 15.36 4.19
C GLU A 180 -29.58 16.55 4.99
N VAL A 181 -28.28 16.56 5.27
CA VAL A 181 -27.61 17.68 5.97
C VAL A 181 -27.55 18.93 5.09
N MET A 182 -27.30 18.80 3.79
CA MET A 182 -27.40 19.92 2.86
C MET A 182 -28.85 20.42 2.73
N ASP A 183 -29.85 19.52 2.67
CA ASP A 183 -31.26 19.92 2.61
C ASP A 183 -31.72 20.64 3.90
N HIS A 184 -31.18 20.24 5.06
CA HIS A 184 -31.37 20.95 6.33
C HIS A 184 -30.61 22.29 6.42
N LEU A 185 -29.45 22.43 5.77
CA LEU A 185 -28.76 23.72 5.65
C LEU A 185 -29.51 24.67 4.72
N TYR A 186 -30.00 24.20 3.57
CA TYR A 186 -30.81 25.01 2.65
C TYR A 186 -32.14 25.45 3.28
N LYS A 187 -32.79 24.60 4.09
CA LYS A 187 -33.98 24.99 4.88
C LYS A 187 -33.71 25.99 6.00
N LYS A 188 -32.46 26.16 6.43
CA LYS A 188 -32.06 27.09 7.52
C LYS A 188 -31.28 28.31 7.03
N VAL A 189 -31.17 28.54 5.73
CA VAL A 189 -30.82 29.87 5.23
C VAL A 189 -32.10 30.72 5.28
N PRO A 190 -32.27 31.62 6.26
CA PRO A 190 -33.34 32.59 6.14
C PRO A 190 -33.07 33.40 4.88
N LEU A 191 -34.02 33.38 3.95
CA LEU A 191 -34.29 34.49 3.02
C LEU A 191 -34.62 35.71 3.89
N GLY A 192 -33.59 36.27 4.52
CA GLY A 192 -33.66 37.21 5.63
C GLY A 192 -32.71 38.37 5.39
N CYS A 193 -32.76 38.92 4.18
CA CYS A 193 -32.24 40.25 3.90
C CYS A 193 -33.25 41.02 3.04
N CYS A 194 -34.45 41.25 3.61
CA CYS A 194 -35.28 42.43 3.33
C CYS A 194 -36.48 42.47 4.30
N GLN A 195 -36.25 42.84 5.56
CA GLN A 195 -37.30 43.43 6.38
C GLN A 195 -37.13 44.95 6.35
N THR A 196 -37.90 45.61 5.49
CA THR A 196 -38.11 47.06 5.60
C THR A 196 -39.62 47.36 5.50
N SER A 197 -40.23 47.51 6.69
CA SER A 197 -41.37 48.36 7.02
C SER A 197 -42.56 48.50 6.04
N ARG A 198 -43.75 48.01 6.45
CA ARG A 198 -44.96 48.85 6.39
C ARG A 198 -46.03 48.44 7.41
N LYS A 199 -46.69 49.47 7.92
CA LYS A 199 -47.53 49.61 9.11
C LYS A 199 -49.02 49.58 8.76
N GLN A 200 -49.83 48.92 9.61
CA GLN A 200 -51.30 49.00 9.81
C GLN A 200 -52.20 48.65 8.60
N ARG A 201 -53.32 47.93 8.72
CA ARG A 201 -54.50 48.29 9.54
C ARG A 201 -55.51 47.14 9.49
N SER A 202 -56.14 46.83 10.61
CA SER A 202 -57.36 46.02 10.67
C SER A 202 -58.50 46.75 9.96
N LEU A 203 -59.20 46.07 9.05
CA LEU A 203 -60.58 46.37 8.66
C LEU A 203 -61.20 45.03 8.27
N GLY A 204 -62.16 44.57 9.08
CA GLY A 204 -62.96 43.41 8.72
C GLY A 204 -63.82 43.72 7.50
N PHE A 205 -64.23 42.67 6.77
CA PHE A 205 -65.55 42.64 6.19
C PHE A 205 -65.96 41.20 5.92
N ASN A 206 -67.21 40.95 6.26
CA ASN A 206 -67.87 39.67 6.18
C ASN A 206 -68.00 39.17 4.73
N SER A 207 -68.22 37.85 4.72
CA SER A 207 -69.18 37.11 3.90
C SER A 207 -68.78 36.73 2.48
N VAL A 208 -69.30 35.55 2.13
CA VAL A 208 -70.00 35.28 0.86
C VAL A 208 -69.42 34.11 0.04
N TRP A 209 -70.25 33.05 0.01
CA TRP A 209 -70.39 31.92 -0.92
C TRP A 209 -69.46 30.70 -0.83
N THR A 210 -69.99 29.70 -0.12
CA THR A 210 -70.17 28.30 -0.56
C THR A 210 -70.31 28.08 -2.08
N LEU A 211 -69.64 27.05 -2.59
CA LEU A 211 -70.05 26.15 -3.69
C LEU A 211 -69.13 24.90 -3.59
N GLN A 212 -69.56 23.81 -2.95
CA GLN A 212 -70.20 22.65 -3.59
C GLN A 212 -69.36 22.06 -4.73
N THR A 213 -68.62 20.97 -4.46
CA THR A 213 -68.83 19.64 -5.08
C THR A 213 -67.82 18.62 -4.54
N ALA A 214 -68.34 17.49 -4.09
CA ALA A 214 -67.64 16.21 -3.93
C ALA A 214 -68.53 15.16 -4.65
N PRO A 215 -68.14 13.89 -4.78
CA PRO A 215 -66.87 13.29 -5.20
C PRO A 215 -67.05 12.48 -6.50
N HIS A 216 -65.98 12.00 -7.14
CA HIS A 216 -66.10 10.92 -8.13
C HIS A 216 -65.09 9.80 -7.83
N HIS A 217 -65.66 8.63 -7.53
CA HIS A 217 -65.01 7.33 -7.53
C HIS A 217 -64.38 7.03 -8.90
N ALA A 218 -63.17 6.47 -8.90
CA ALA A 218 -62.70 5.57 -9.94
C ALA A 218 -61.66 4.63 -9.33
N ASP A 219 -62.13 3.42 -9.05
CA ASP A 219 -61.37 2.20 -8.80
C ASP A 219 -60.76 1.70 -10.11
N TRP A 220 -59.49 1.28 -10.09
CA TRP A 220 -58.86 0.45 -11.13
C TRP A 220 -57.77 -0.42 -10.50
N SER A 221 -58.20 -1.56 -9.97
CA SER A 221 -57.41 -2.79 -9.97
C SER A 221 -57.11 -3.27 -11.40
N ASP A 222 -55.98 -3.98 -11.54
CA ASP A 222 -55.52 -4.81 -12.67
C ASP A 222 -54.88 -4.14 -13.90
N GLN A 223 -53.53 -4.15 -13.95
CA GLN A 223 -52.81 -4.55 -15.17
C GLN A 223 -51.31 -4.92 -14.95
N TYR A 224 -51.06 -6.22 -15.15
CA TYR A 224 -49.89 -7.05 -15.51
C TYR A 224 -48.74 -6.40 -16.32
N PRO A 225 -47.57 -7.06 -16.53
CA PRO A 225 -47.26 -8.50 -16.36
C PRO A 225 -46.11 -8.87 -15.42
#